data_AF-A0A060C737-F1
#
_entry.id   AF-A0A060C737-F1
#
_cell.length_a   1.000
_cell.length_b   1.000
_cell.length_c   1.000
_cell.angle_alpha   90.00
_cell.angle_beta   90.00
_cell.angle_gamma   90.00
#
_symmetry.space_group_name_H-M   'P 1'
#
loop_
_entity.id
_entity.type
_entity.pdbx_description
1 polymer ?
#
loop_
_entity_poly.entity_id
_entity_poly.type
_entity_poly.pdbx_seq_one_letter_code
_entity_poly.pdbx_strand_id
1 'polypeptide(L)' 'PDFWINPIFESAWKDGGYDIIDYFKVDKRFGTMDDALRLIGEAH' A
#
# COMPACT_ATOMS: atom_id res chain seq x y z
N PRO A 1 11.96 -8.74 -12.86
CA PRO A 1 11.67 -9.80 -11.86
C PRO A 1 10.34 -9.44 -11.21
N ASP A 2 9.38 -10.36 -11.23
CA ASP A 2 8.06 -10.05 -10.71
C ASP A 2 8.08 -10.16 -9.19
N PHE A 3 7.56 -9.13 -8.52
CA PHE A 3 7.46 -9.09 -7.07
C PHE A 3 6.02 -8.84 -6.66
N TRP A 4 5.64 -9.40 -5.51
CA TRP A 4 4.33 -9.23 -4.89
C TRP A 4 4.50 -8.43 -3.59
N ILE A 5 3.59 -7.50 -3.35
CA ILE A 5 3.51 -6.70 -2.13
C ILE A 5 2.16 -6.98 -1.46
N ASN A 6 2.18 -7.13 -0.13
CA ASN A 6 0.97 -7.16 0.69
C ASN A 6 0.16 -5.85 0.54
N PRO A 7 -1.12 -5.82 0.94
CA PRO A 7 -1.93 -4.60 0.89
C PRO A 7 -1.26 -3.43 1.62
N ILE A 8 -1.22 -2.27 0.95
CA ILE A 8 -0.69 -1.02 1.50
C ILE A 8 -1.78 0.04 1.74
N PHE A 9 -3.05 -0.33 1.60
CA PHE A 9 -4.18 0.57 1.72
C PHE A 9 -4.50 0.91 3.18
N GLU A 10 -5.19 2.03 3.42
CA GLU A 10 -5.62 2.42 4.76
C GLU A 10 -6.51 1.32 5.35
N SER A 11 -6.13 0.84 6.54
CA SER A 11 -6.72 -0.32 7.20
C SER A 11 -7.03 -0.05 8.68
N ALA A 12 -7.99 -0.80 9.24
CA ALA A 12 -8.20 -0.82 10.69
C ALA A 12 -7.21 -1.74 11.43
N TRP A 13 -6.39 -2.51 10.69
CA TRP A 13 -5.33 -3.38 11.19
C TRP A 13 -5.77 -4.50 12.12
N LYS A 14 -7.00 -4.99 11.95
CA LYS A 14 -7.51 -6.19 12.63
C LYS A 14 -7.12 -7.47 11.91
N ASP A 15 -6.78 -7.38 10.62
CA ASP A 15 -6.35 -8.50 9.78
C ASP A 15 -5.06 -8.16 9.01
N GLY A 16 -4.09 -7.56 9.70
CA GLY A 16 -2.74 -7.34 9.15
C GLY A 16 -2.67 -6.46 7.89
N GLY A 17 -3.67 -5.59 7.66
CA GLY A 17 -3.75 -4.73 6.46
C GLY A 17 -4.76 -5.22 5.41
N TYR A 18 -5.34 -6.41 5.57
CA TYR A 18 -6.37 -6.94 4.67
C TYR A 18 -7.77 -6.41 4.98
N ASP A 19 -8.01 -5.89 6.19
CA ASP A 19 -9.22 -5.18 6.58
C ASP A 19 -9.18 -3.70 6.16
N ILE A 20 -9.40 -3.48 4.87
CA ILE A 20 -9.29 -2.16 4.22
C ILE A 20 -10.48 -1.28 4.56
N ILE A 21 -10.21 -0.02 4.93
CA ILE A 21 -11.22 1.00 5.21
C ILE A 21 -11.29 2.09 4.12
N ASP A 22 -10.20 2.33 3.41
CA ASP A 22 -10.17 3.19 2.21
C ASP A 22 -9.23 2.62 1.15
N TYR A 23 -9.80 2.16 0.04
CA TYR A 23 -9.08 1.54 -1.08
C TYR A 23 -8.29 2.54 -1.94
N PHE A 24 -8.50 3.84 -1.77
CA PHE A 24 -7.84 4.88 -2.58
C PHE A 24 -6.70 5.58 -1.85
N LYS A 25 -6.39 5.14 -0.64
CA LYS A 25 -5.41 5.80 0.23
C LYS A 25 -4.38 4.81 0.74
N VAL A 26 -3.11 5.21 0.68
CA VAL A 26 -2.01 4.46 1.28
C VAL A 26 -2.06 4.63 2.80
N ASP A 27 -1.90 3.54 3.54
CA ASP A 27 -1.79 3.62 5.00
C ASP A 27 -0.54 4.41 5.37
N LYS A 28 -0.68 5.34 6.31
CA LYS A 28 0.42 6.22 6.76
C LYS A 28 1.64 5.45 7.27
N ARG A 29 1.49 4.18 7.66
CA ARG A 29 2.59 3.31 8.07
C ARG A 29 3.53 2.95 6.90
N PHE A 30 3.02 2.96 5.67
CA PHE A 30 3.78 2.63 4.46
C PHE A 30 4.23 3.85 3.66
N GLY A 31 3.69 5.03 3.98
CA GLY A 31 4.08 6.30 3.36
C GLY A 31 2.89 7.04 2.76
N THR A 32 3.12 7.68 1.62
CA THR A 32 2.13 8.47 0.89
C THR A 32 1.77 7.83 -0.45
N MET A 33 0.77 8.39 -1.13
CA MET A 33 0.46 8.00 -2.52
C MET A 33 1.65 8.25 -3.45
N ASP A 34 2.38 9.35 -3.25
CA ASP A 34 3.56 9.68 -4.06
C ASP A 34 4.68 8.65 -3.89
N ASP A 35 4.85 8.10 -2.68
CA ASP A 35 5.81 7.02 -2.42
C ASP A 35 5.43 5.73 -3.17
N ALA A 36 4.14 5.38 -3.19
CA ALA A 36 3.65 4.22 -3.93
C ALA A 36 3.84 4.39 -5.45
N LEU A 37 3.54 5.58 -5.98
CA LEU A 37 3.77 5.91 -7.39
C LEU A 37 5.25 5.84 -7.77
N ARG A 38 6.13 6.34 -6.90
CA ARG A 38 7.58 6.24 -7.10
C ARG A 38 8.05 4.79 -7.13
N LEU A 39 7.58 3.96 -6.20
CA LEU A 39 7.91 2.53 -6.15
C LEU A 39 7.51 1.81 -7.44
N ILE A 40 6.29 2.05 -7.93
CA ILE A 40 5.80 1.47 -9.20
C ILE A 40 6.66 1.96 -10.37
N GLY A 41 7.03 3.24 -10.38
CA GLY A 41 7.91 3.83 -11.41
C GLY A 41 9.32 3.22 -11.45
N GLU A 42 9.90 2.92 -10.28
CA GLU A 42 11.22 2.28 -10.14
C GLU A 42 11.18 0.77 -10.46
N ALA A 43 10.01 0.16 -10.42
CA ALA A 43 9.79 -1.28 -10.59
C ALA A 43 9.51 -1.74 -12.03
N HIS A 44 9.10 -0.83 -12.90
CA HIS A 44 8.97 -1.09 -14.35
C HIS A 44 10.33 -1.34 -15.00
#